data_AF-A0A2T9J2Q4-F1
#
_entry.id   AF-A0A2T9J2Q4-F1
#
_cell.length_a   1.000
_cell.length_b   1.000
_cell.length_c   1.000
_cell.angle_alpha   90.00
_cell.angle_beta   90.00
_cell.angle_gamma   90.00
#
_symmetry.space_group_name_H-M   'P 1'
#
loop_
_entity.id
_entity.type
_entity.pdbx_description
1 polymer ?
#
loop_
_entity_poly.entity_id
_entity_poly.type
_entity_poly.pdbx_seq_one_letter_code
_entity_poly.pdbx_strand_id
1 'polypeptide(L)'
;MISVILPAVTPVHALAQILAQLVPAAVDGLVKEVVIAGAAEPGLDALIDDSGARFVTASGDRGALLAAGATLARGDWILALDPARGVPEAWRGPVEAHLAGGAGAAALLVPAGGFLARLTAPPLGLLVRRLDYAATGGFAGSTPEKALAGRLKARRLRL
;
A
#
# COMPACT_ATOMS: atom_id res chain seq x y z
N MET A 1 9.51 -5.19 -8.36
CA MET A 1 9.08 -3.86 -8.83
C MET A 1 8.35 -3.08 -7.74
N ILE A 2 7.39 -3.68 -7.01
CA ILE A 2 6.66 -3.03 -5.89
C ILE A 2 7.07 -3.60 -4.52
N SER A 3 7.26 -2.75 -3.52
CA SER A 3 7.17 -3.11 -2.09
C SER A 3 5.82 -2.64 -1.55
N VAL A 4 5.03 -3.57 -0.99
CA VAL A 4 3.73 -3.25 -0.38
C VAL A 4 3.93 -2.93 1.09
N ILE A 5 3.31 -1.85 1.57
CA ILE A 5 3.38 -1.43 2.98
C ILE A 5 1.98 -1.52 3.60
N LEU A 6 1.86 -2.26 4.70
CA LEU A 6 0.63 -2.47 5.45
C LEU A 6 0.79 -1.97 6.90
N PRO A 7 0.00 -0.99 7.37
CA PRO A 7 -0.01 -0.63 8.77
C PRO A 7 -0.73 -1.71 9.60
N ALA A 8 -0.11 -2.22 10.66
CA ALA A 8 -0.73 -3.17 11.60
C ALA A 8 -1.67 -2.44 12.58
N VAL A 9 -2.76 -1.90 12.03
CA VAL A 9 -3.82 -1.18 12.77
C VAL A 9 -5.16 -1.91 12.74
N THR A 10 -5.17 -3.11 12.16
CA THR A 10 -6.32 -3.99 12.02
C THR A 10 -6.03 -5.32 12.72
N PRO A 11 -7.06 -6.09 13.10
CA PRO A 11 -6.85 -7.45 13.59
C PRO A 11 -6.03 -8.31 12.62
N VAL A 12 -5.31 -9.30 13.15
CA VAL A 12 -4.43 -10.20 12.39
C VAL A 12 -5.15 -10.88 11.22
N HIS A 13 -6.42 -11.27 11.38
CA HIS A 13 -7.19 -11.90 10.29
C HIS A 13 -7.39 -10.97 9.07
N ALA A 14 -7.53 -9.66 9.27
CA ALA A 14 -7.67 -8.71 8.16
C ALA A 14 -6.35 -8.54 7.40
N LEU A 15 -5.22 -8.57 8.13
CA LEU A 15 -3.88 -8.62 7.50
C LEU A 15 -3.71 -9.90 6.69
N ALA A 16 -4.13 -11.05 7.22
CA ALA A 16 -4.08 -12.33 6.50
C ALA A 16 -4.92 -12.30 5.21
N GLN A 17 -6.11 -11.69 5.24
CA GLN A 17 -6.97 -11.55 4.07
C GLN A 17 -6.30 -10.73 2.95
N ILE A 18 -5.73 -9.57 3.27
CA ILE A 18 -5.06 -8.76 2.24
C ILE A 18 -3.76 -9.44 1.76
N LEU A 19 -3.02 -10.13 2.62
CA LEU A 19 -1.86 -10.91 2.20
C LEU A 19 -2.25 -11.99 1.18
N ALA A 20 -3.34 -12.71 1.41
CA ALA A 20 -3.87 -13.69 0.46
C ALA A 20 -4.22 -13.06 -0.90
N GLN A 21 -4.79 -11.86 -0.91
CA GLN A 21 -5.09 -11.11 -2.16
C GLN A 21 -3.84 -10.70 -2.94
N LEU A 22 -2.68 -10.62 -2.29
CA LEU A 22 -1.40 -10.23 -2.91
C LEU A 22 -0.63 -11.44 -3.46
N VAL A 23 -0.94 -12.67 -3.04
CA VAL A 23 -0.21 -13.89 -3.44
C VAL A 23 -0.05 -14.03 -4.95
N PRO A 24 -1.10 -13.89 -5.80
CA PRO A 24 -0.93 -14.02 -7.25
C PRO A 24 0.07 -13.00 -7.82
N ALA A 25 0.06 -11.77 -7.31
CA ALA A 25 0.99 -10.72 -7.73
C ALA A 25 2.42 -10.95 -7.23
N ALA A 26 2.59 -11.65 -6.11
CA ALA A 26 3.90 -12.05 -5.61
C ALA A 26 4.51 -13.18 -6.46
N VAL A 27 3.70 -14.19 -6.81
CA VAL A 27 4.10 -15.31 -7.69
C VAL A 27 4.59 -14.80 -9.05
N ASP A 28 3.89 -13.82 -9.63
CA ASP A 28 4.25 -13.23 -10.93
C ASP A 28 5.36 -12.16 -10.83
N GLY A 29 5.91 -11.91 -9.64
CA GLY A 29 7.02 -10.98 -9.42
C GLY A 29 6.65 -9.48 -9.43
N LEU A 30 5.37 -9.15 -9.56
CA LEU A 30 4.87 -7.77 -9.46
C LEU A 30 5.13 -7.21 -8.05
N VAL A 31 4.69 -7.96 -7.03
CA VAL A 31 4.96 -7.68 -5.61
C VAL A 31 6.25 -8.38 -5.21
N LYS A 32 7.27 -7.59 -4.87
CA LYS A 32 8.59 -8.09 -4.47
C LYS A 32 8.64 -8.48 -3.00
N GLU A 33 7.95 -7.74 -2.16
CA GLU A 33 7.88 -7.97 -0.72
C GLU A 33 6.67 -7.25 -0.14
N VAL A 34 6.25 -7.69 1.04
CA VAL A 34 5.30 -6.99 1.89
C VAL A 34 6.00 -6.61 3.18
N VAL A 35 5.82 -5.37 3.63
CA VAL A 35 6.30 -4.86 4.91
C VAL A 35 5.10 -4.46 5.76
N ILE A 36 4.98 -5.06 6.94
CA ILE A 36 3.99 -4.74 7.95
C ILE A 36 4.64 -3.84 8.99
N ALA A 37 4.00 -2.71 9.32
CA ALA A 37 4.53 -1.72 10.26
C ALA A 37 3.51 -1.41 11.38
N GLY A 38 3.90 -1.59 12.63
CA GLY A 38 3.03 -1.29 13.78
C GLY A 38 3.51 -1.91 15.09
N ALA A 39 2.61 -1.99 16.06
CA ALA A 39 2.88 -2.68 17.32
C ALA A 39 2.79 -4.20 17.11
N ALA A 40 3.57 -4.94 17.89
CA ALA A 40 3.42 -6.39 17.95
C ALA A 40 2.14 -6.74 18.72
N GLU A 41 1.36 -7.67 18.18
CA GLU A 41 0.13 -8.19 18.78
C GLU A 41 0.13 -9.72 18.68
N PRO A 42 -0.56 -10.45 19.59
CA PRO A 42 -0.60 -11.90 19.55
C PRO A 42 -1.03 -12.46 18.19
N GLY A 43 -0.27 -13.43 17.66
CA GLY A 43 -0.54 -14.10 16.39
C GLY A 43 -0.03 -13.36 15.15
N LEU A 44 0.46 -12.11 15.30
CA LEU A 44 1.09 -11.39 14.19
C LEU A 44 2.41 -12.02 13.78
N ASP A 45 3.17 -12.54 14.74
CA ASP A 45 4.41 -13.29 14.56
C ASP A 45 4.22 -14.51 13.65
N ALA A 46 3.24 -15.36 13.96
CA ALA A 46 2.90 -16.51 13.13
C ALA A 46 2.51 -16.09 11.70
N LEU A 47 1.72 -15.02 11.56
CA LEU A 47 1.34 -14.49 10.25
C LEU A 47 2.56 -13.98 9.45
N ILE A 48 3.49 -13.30 10.10
CA ILE A 48 4.73 -12.80 9.48
C ILE A 48 5.55 -13.98 8.97
N ASP A 49 5.75 -15.01 9.79
CA ASP A 49 6.53 -16.20 9.46
C ASP A 49 5.88 -16.99 8.30
N ASP A 50 4.56 -17.22 8.36
CA ASP A 50 3.83 -17.98 7.34
C ASP A 50 3.75 -17.25 6.00
N SER A 51 3.65 -15.91 6.02
CA SER A 51 3.52 -15.11 4.80
C SER A 51 4.87 -14.71 4.19
N GLY A 52 5.97 -14.82 4.95
CA GLY A 52 7.27 -14.27 4.57
C GLY A 52 7.28 -12.73 4.50
N ALA A 53 6.27 -12.06 5.07
CA ALA A 53 6.26 -10.62 5.19
C ALA A 53 7.39 -10.17 6.12
N ARG A 54 7.84 -8.92 5.94
CA ARG A 54 8.79 -8.30 6.87
C ARG A 54 8.02 -7.48 7.87
N PHE A 55 8.48 -7.45 9.11
CA PHE A 55 7.86 -6.64 10.16
C PHE A 55 8.81 -5.56 10.66
N VAL A 56 8.26 -4.37 10.92
CA VAL A 56 8.95 -3.30 11.62
C VAL A 56 8.08 -2.79 12.76
N THR A 57 8.65 -2.83 13.95
CA THR A 57 8.01 -2.24 15.12
C THR A 57 7.96 -0.73 14.96
N ALA A 58 6.77 -0.15 14.99
CA ALA A 58 6.54 1.28 14.86
C ALA A 58 5.32 1.70 15.67
N SER A 59 5.31 2.97 16.08
CA SER A 59 4.19 3.59 16.79
C SER A 59 3.91 4.98 16.21
N GLY A 60 2.75 5.54 16.53
CA GLY A 60 2.32 6.85 16.06
C GLY A 60 1.13 6.77 15.12
N ASP A 61 0.95 7.83 14.32
CA ASP A 61 -0.16 7.92 13.38
C ASP A 61 0.05 7.07 12.12
N ARG A 62 -0.97 7.04 11.24
CA ARG A 62 -0.90 6.29 9.97
C ARG A 62 0.32 6.68 9.14
N GLY A 63 0.68 7.96 9.12
CA GLY A 63 1.86 8.47 8.42
C GLY A 63 3.15 7.88 8.96
N ALA A 64 3.32 7.87 10.28
CA ALA A 64 4.48 7.29 10.96
C ALA A 64 4.63 5.80 10.65
N LEU A 65 3.54 5.03 10.71
CA LEU A 65 3.57 3.59 10.41
C LEU A 65 3.97 3.32 8.96
N LEU A 66 3.32 4.01 8.01
CA LEU A 66 3.64 3.85 6.59
C LEU A 66 5.06 4.33 6.27
N ALA A 67 5.54 5.40 6.90
CA ALA A 67 6.90 5.87 6.76
C ALA A 67 7.91 4.84 7.27
N ALA A 68 7.69 4.28 8.47
CA ALA A 68 8.53 3.22 9.03
C ALA A 68 8.64 2.02 8.08
N GLY A 69 7.51 1.53 7.56
CA GLY A 69 7.51 0.46 6.57
C GLY A 69 8.24 0.83 5.27
N ALA A 70 8.04 2.05 4.77
CA ALA A 70 8.68 2.54 3.56
C ALA A 70 10.22 2.60 3.67
N THR A 71 10.80 2.76 4.86
CA THR A 71 12.26 2.70 5.05
C THR A 71 12.85 1.33 4.70
N LEU A 72 12.06 0.25 4.81
CA LEU A 72 12.48 -1.10 4.51
C LEU A 72 12.21 -1.51 3.05
N ALA A 73 11.55 -0.67 2.26
CA ALA A 73 11.17 -0.97 0.89
C ALA A 73 12.38 -1.12 -0.05
N ARG A 74 12.45 -2.25 -0.76
CA ARG A 74 13.49 -2.63 -1.72
C ARG A 74 13.00 -2.63 -3.17
N GLY A 75 11.71 -2.35 -3.41
CA GLY A 75 11.10 -2.18 -4.71
C GLY A 75 11.33 -0.78 -5.27
N ASP A 76 11.24 -0.63 -6.58
CA ASP A 76 11.33 0.67 -7.25
C ASP A 76 10.05 1.51 -7.04
N TRP A 77 8.97 0.83 -6.68
CA TRP A 77 7.67 1.39 -6.33
C TRP A 77 7.29 0.99 -4.91
N ILE A 78 6.61 1.90 -4.24
CA ILE A 78 5.98 1.68 -2.93
C ILE A 78 4.47 1.68 -3.15
N LEU A 79 3.79 0.65 -2.66
CA LEU A 79 2.35 0.55 -2.63
C LEU A 79 1.87 0.52 -1.18
N ALA A 80 1.40 1.66 -0.68
CA ALA A 80 0.77 1.71 0.64
C ALA A 80 -0.71 1.34 0.50
N LEU A 81 -1.19 0.36 1.26
CA LEU A 81 -2.58 -0.10 1.24
C LEU A 81 -3.26 0.09 2.60
N ASP A 82 -4.58 0.18 2.58
CA ASP A 82 -5.40 0.13 3.78
C ASP A 82 -5.89 -1.31 4.05
N PRO A 83 -5.33 -2.02 5.04
CA PRO A 83 -5.71 -3.40 5.32
C PRO A 83 -7.17 -3.54 5.76
N ALA A 84 -7.80 -2.47 6.25
CA ALA A 84 -9.23 -2.48 6.58
C ALA A 84 -10.14 -2.53 5.34
N ARG A 85 -9.60 -2.22 4.15
CA ARG A 85 -10.37 -2.17 2.89
C ARG A 85 -9.99 -3.27 1.90
N GLY A 86 -8.78 -3.80 2.00
CA GLY A 86 -8.27 -4.78 1.03
C GLY A 86 -8.13 -4.19 -0.38
N VAL A 87 -8.00 -5.08 -1.37
CA VAL A 87 -8.01 -4.76 -2.79
C VAL A 87 -9.01 -5.65 -3.54
N PRO A 88 -9.70 -5.16 -4.59
CA PRO A 88 -10.60 -6.00 -5.39
C PRO A 88 -9.81 -7.03 -6.18
N GLU A 89 -10.41 -8.18 -6.52
CA GLU A 89 -9.74 -9.28 -7.23
C GLU A 89 -9.01 -8.83 -8.52
N ALA A 90 -9.63 -7.94 -9.30
CA ALA A 90 -9.10 -7.44 -10.57
C ALA A 90 -8.08 -6.29 -10.43
N TRP A 91 -7.60 -5.97 -9.23
CA TRP A 91 -6.75 -4.79 -8.97
C TRP A 91 -5.46 -4.74 -9.79
N ARG A 92 -4.92 -5.91 -10.16
CA ARG A 92 -3.61 -6.04 -10.80
C ARG A 92 -3.57 -5.40 -12.18
N GLY A 93 -4.58 -5.64 -13.01
CA GLY A 93 -4.62 -5.17 -14.40
C GLY A 93 -4.45 -3.64 -14.51
N PRO A 94 -5.25 -2.84 -13.79
CA PRO A 94 -5.08 -1.39 -13.75
C PRO A 94 -3.70 -0.94 -13.25
N VAL A 95 -3.15 -1.61 -12.24
CA VAL A 95 -1.82 -1.29 -11.69
C VAL A 95 -0.72 -1.59 -12.69
N GLU A 96 -0.71 -2.77 -13.30
CA GLU A 96 0.27 -3.17 -14.32
C GLU A 96 0.22 -2.24 -15.54
N ALA A 97 -0.98 -1.90 -16.02
CA ALA A 97 -1.17 -0.93 -17.10
C ALA A 97 -0.63 0.46 -16.73
N HIS A 98 -0.86 0.92 -15.49
CA HIS A 98 -0.31 2.19 -15.00
C HIS A 98 1.21 2.15 -14.89
N LEU A 99 1.81 1.04 -14.47
CA LEU A 99 3.27 0.92 -14.40
C LEU A 99 3.92 0.94 -15.78
N ALA A 100 3.30 0.30 -16.77
CA ALA A 100 3.79 0.28 -18.14
C ALA A 100 3.63 1.63 -18.87
N GLY A 101 2.49 2.31 -18.68
CA GLY A 101 2.14 3.53 -19.44
C GLY A 101 2.20 4.85 -18.65
N GLY A 102 2.46 4.81 -17.34
CA GLY A 102 2.26 5.95 -16.44
C GLY A 102 3.36 7.00 -16.42
N ALA A 103 4.42 6.86 -17.23
CA ALA A 103 5.60 7.73 -17.22
C ALA A 103 6.20 7.97 -15.82
N GLY A 104 5.99 7.03 -14.89
CA GLY A 104 6.43 7.15 -13.50
C GLY A 104 5.54 7.99 -12.58
N ALA A 105 4.36 8.45 -13.02
CA ALA A 105 3.46 9.22 -12.16
C ALA A 105 2.95 8.38 -10.96
N ALA A 106 2.79 9.01 -9.80
CA ALA A 106 2.11 8.39 -8.66
C ALA A 106 0.62 8.15 -9.00
N ALA A 107 0.01 7.15 -8.34
CA ALA A 107 -1.39 6.78 -8.52
C ALA A 107 -2.10 6.59 -7.18
N LEU A 108 -3.14 7.39 -6.94
CA LEU A 108 -4.06 7.20 -5.82
C LEU A 108 -5.11 6.16 -6.22
N LEU A 109 -5.13 5.04 -5.52
CA LEU A 109 -6.02 3.91 -5.79
C LEU A 109 -7.40 4.22 -5.20
N VAL A 110 -8.41 4.18 -6.04
CA VAL A 110 -9.79 4.43 -5.66
C VAL A 110 -10.66 3.24 -6.05
N PRO A 111 -11.63 2.85 -5.22
CA PRO A 111 -12.49 1.72 -5.55
C PRO A 111 -13.34 2.02 -6.78
N ALA A 112 -13.60 1.01 -7.61
CA ALA A 112 -14.65 1.08 -8.63
C ALA A 112 -16.01 1.38 -7.97
N GLY A 113 -16.81 2.19 -8.65
CA GLY A 113 -18.13 2.55 -8.15
C GLY A 113 -18.91 3.49 -9.06
N GLY A 114 -20.22 3.54 -8.80
CA GLY A 114 -21.15 4.47 -9.43
C GLY A 114 -20.82 5.94 -9.15
N PHE A 115 -21.50 6.86 -9.84
CA PHE A 115 -21.18 8.28 -9.81
C PHE A 115 -21.03 8.88 -8.39
N LEU A 116 -21.89 8.49 -7.44
CA LEU A 116 -21.84 8.97 -6.05
C LEU A 116 -20.62 8.44 -5.28
N ALA A 117 -20.29 7.16 -5.42
CA ALA A 117 -19.12 6.57 -4.76
C ALA A 117 -17.81 7.22 -5.24
N ARG A 118 -17.75 7.72 -6.48
CA ARG A 118 -16.56 8.39 -7.05
C ARG A 118 -16.17 9.66 -6.31
N LEU A 119 -17.11 10.31 -5.63
CA LEU A 119 -16.87 11.59 -4.94
C LEU A 119 -16.48 11.38 -3.47
N THR A 120 -17.00 10.35 -2.82
CA THR A 120 -16.91 10.19 -1.37
C THR A 120 -16.08 8.99 -0.92
N ALA A 121 -15.81 8.03 -1.79
CA ALA A 121 -15.11 6.82 -1.38
C ALA A 121 -13.68 7.14 -0.94
N PRO A 122 -13.25 6.64 0.23
CA PRO A 122 -11.89 6.79 0.66
C PRO A 122 -10.94 5.97 -0.23
N PRO A 123 -9.68 6.40 -0.40
CA PRO A 123 -8.73 5.67 -1.22
C PRO A 123 -8.42 4.30 -0.63
N LEU A 124 -8.13 3.34 -1.50
CA LEU A 124 -7.66 2.01 -1.11
C LEU A 124 -6.15 2.02 -0.80
N GLY A 125 -5.43 2.98 -1.37
CA GLY A 125 -3.99 3.11 -1.20
C GLY A 125 -3.34 4.14 -2.12
N LEU A 126 -2.02 4.19 -2.09
CA LEU A 126 -1.20 5.02 -2.97
C LEU A 126 -0.03 4.20 -3.53
N LEU A 127 0.13 4.24 -4.84
CA LEU A 127 1.28 3.75 -5.57
C LEU A 127 2.20 4.92 -5.93
N VAL A 128 3.48 4.84 -5.57
CA VAL A 128 4.46 5.92 -5.79
C VAL A 128 5.84 5.35 -6.10
N ARG A 129 6.60 5.99 -6.99
CA ARG A 129 8.01 5.61 -7.20
C ARG A 129 8.82 5.92 -5.94
N ARG A 130 9.70 5.01 -5.56
CA ARG A 130 10.56 5.18 -4.38
C ARG A 130 11.45 6.43 -4.50
N LEU A 131 11.88 6.79 -5.71
CA LEU A 131 12.63 8.02 -5.98
C LEU A 131 11.79 9.29 -5.67
N ASP A 132 10.54 9.34 -6.17
CA ASP A 132 9.65 10.49 -5.93
C ASP A 132 9.20 10.57 -4.47
N TYR A 133 9.03 9.40 -3.82
CA TYR A 133 8.76 9.31 -2.39
C TYR A 133 9.87 9.96 -1.55
N ALA A 134 11.13 9.62 -1.84
CA ALA A 134 12.29 10.18 -1.14
C ALA A 134 12.42 11.69 -1.38
N ALA A 135 12.18 12.16 -2.60
CA ALA A 135 12.27 13.57 -2.95
C ALA A 135 11.19 14.47 -2.32
N THR A 136 10.07 13.89 -1.86
CA THR A 136 8.92 14.65 -1.33
C THR A 136 8.80 14.63 0.20
N GLY A 137 9.73 13.98 0.90
CA GLY A 137 9.67 13.83 2.36
C GLY A 137 8.68 12.77 2.84
N GLY A 138 8.16 11.94 1.94
CA GLY A 138 7.43 10.72 2.29
C GLY A 138 6.07 10.89 2.97
N PHE A 139 5.68 9.90 3.76
CA PHE A 139 4.40 9.83 4.47
C PHE A 139 4.43 10.63 5.78
N ALA A 140 3.36 11.38 6.05
CA ALA A 140 3.20 12.13 7.30
C ALA A 140 1.71 12.41 7.59
N GLY A 141 1.35 12.50 8.87
CA GLY A 141 0.01 12.84 9.32
C GLY A 141 -1.00 11.68 9.25
N SER A 142 -2.27 11.99 9.54
CA SER A 142 -3.35 10.99 9.63
C SER A 142 -3.89 10.51 8.29
N THR A 143 -3.73 11.29 7.20
CA THR A 143 -4.16 10.95 5.84
C THR A 143 -3.01 10.99 4.83
N PRO A 144 -1.93 10.24 5.09
CA PRO A 144 -0.64 10.42 4.43
C PRO A 144 -0.71 10.12 2.92
N GLU A 145 -1.55 9.17 2.49
CA GLU A 145 -1.72 8.83 1.08
C GLU A 145 -2.32 9.99 0.28
N LYS A 146 -3.36 10.64 0.81
CA LYS A 146 -4.00 11.78 0.15
C LYS A 146 -3.06 12.99 0.12
N ALA A 147 -2.37 13.26 1.23
CA ALA A 147 -1.43 14.36 1.33
C ALA A 147 -0.24 14.19 0.36
N LEU A 148 0.32 12.99 0.26
CA LEU A 148 1.40 12.69 -0.68
C LEU A 148 0.90 12.69 -2.14
N ALA A 149 -0.29 12.13 -2.40
CA ALA A 149 -0.92 12.19 -3.72
C ALA A 149 -1.11 13.63 -4.22
N GLY A 150 -1.53 14.54 -3.35
CA GLY A 150 -1.69 15.96 -3.70
C GLY A 150 -0.35 16.62 -4.07
N ARG A 151 0.70 16.39 -3.28
CA ARG A 151 2.06 16.90 -3.55
C ARG A 151 2.64 16.38 -4.87
N LEU A 152 2.38 15.12 -5.20
CA LEU A 152 2.85 14.46 -6.42
C LEU A 152 1.91 14.62 -7.63
N LYS A 153 0.78 15.32 -7.48
CA LYS A 153 -0.28 15.41 -8.50
C LYS A 153 -0.66 14.03 -9.04
N ALA A 154 -0.84 13.07 -8.15
CA ALA A 154 -1.07 11.68 -8.49
C ALA A 154 -2.32 11.49 -9.36
N ARG A 155 -2.24 10.55 -10.30
CA ARG A 155 -3.39 10.15 -11.11
C ARG A 155 -4.36 9.34 -10.24
N ARG A 156 -5.65 9.46 -10.49
CA ARG A 156 -6.63 8.56 -9.86
C ARG A 156 -6.67 7.27 -10.65
N LEU A 157 -6.24 6.18 -10.04
CA LEU A 157 -6.28 4.84 -10.62
C LEU A 157 -7.46 4.08 -10.05
N ARG A 158 -8.37 3.65 -10.92
CA ARG A 158 -9.56 2.90 -10.52
C ARG A 158 -9.23 1.41 -10.49
N LEU A 159 -9.62 0.75 -9.41
CA LEU A 159 -9.50 -0.69 -9.23
C LEU A 159 -10.87 -1.36 -9.32
#